data_AF-A0A180GQK4-F1
#
_entry.id   AF-A0A180GQK4-F1
#
_cell.length_a   1.000
_cell.length_b   1.000
_cell.length_c   1.000
_cell.angle_alpha   90.00
_cell.angle_beta   90.00
_cell.angle_gamma   90.00
#
_symmetry.space_group_name_H-M   'P 1'
#
loop_
_entity.id
_entity.type
_entity.pdbx_description
1 polymer ?
#
loop_
_entity_poly.entity_id
_entity_poly.type
_entity_poly.pdbx_seq_one_letter_code
_entity_poly.pdbx_strand_id
1 'polypeptide(L)'
;MALADRVVEAQTPSAVVYQPSGPARRALEDQLARLQAQVVDSLHKQGFEDRRIVVERFLNMRYDGTDTALMVLDPSSARPPNSGQGEPDYFDYLAAFKAAYRQQFGFILAPSVAVVCDDVRVRGSGKSSEAEGESVAAQLARIRFAPFALPPADEGGFAMVFFEQTMGRVRTPVLALEKFRPGDILDGPAVLLDQTQTVVVDPDASVRFLDAHVVIDLH
;
A
#
# COMPACT_ATOMS: atom_id res chain seq x y z
N MET A 1 8.50 3.65 -12.41
CA MET A 1 7.13 3.25 -12.84
C MET A 1 6.92 1.72 -12.85
N ALA A 2 7.65 0.94 -12.03
CA ALA A 2 7.62 -0.53 -12.09
C ALA A 2 6.73 -1.21 -11.03
N LEU A 3 6.19 -0.44 -10.06
CA LEU A 3 5.51 -0.97 -8.88
C LEU A 3 3.97 -0.83 -8.93
N ALA A 4 3.41 -0.26 -10.01
CA ALA A 4 1.98 0.01 -10.06
C ALA A 4 1.22 -1.24 -10.54
N ASP A 5 0.38 -1.79 -9.67
CA ASP A 5 -0.61 -2.78 -10.05
C ASP A 5 -1.49 -2.25 -11.18
N ARG A 6 -1.88 -3.13 -12.09
CA ARG A 6 -2.83 -2.79 -13.13
C ARG A 6 -4.24 -2.89 -12.57
N VAL A 7 -4.91 -1.75 -12.41
CA VAL A 7 -6.28 -1.71 -11.89
C VAL A 7 -7.29 -1.61 -13.05
N VAL A 8 -8.35 -2.40 -12.99
CA VAL A 8 -9.52 -2.34 -13.85
C VAL A 8 -10.76 -2.27 -12.96
N GLU A 9 -11.66 -1.32 -13.21
CA GLU A 9 -12.93 -1.19 -12.50
C GLU A 9 -14.11 -1.30 -13.46
N ALA A 10 -15.19 -1.93 -13.01
CA ALA A 10 -16.47 -1.93 -13.68
C ALA A 10 -17.58 -1.65 -12.66
N GLN A 11 -18.59 -0.87 -13.07
CA GLN A 11 -19.70 -0.50 -12.20
C GLN A 11 -21.02 -0.43 -12.97
N THR A 12 -22.13 -0.69 -12.28
CA THR A 12 -23.49 -0.59 -12.83
C THR A 12 -24.40 0.14 -11.84
N PRO A 13 -25.14 1.17 -12.28
CA PRO A 13 -26.12 1.84 -11.44
C PRO A 13 -27.18 0.89 -10.90
N SER A 14 -27.66 1.19 -9.70
CA SER A 14 -28.73 0.49 -9.01
C SER A 14 -29.63 1.50 -8.29
N ALA A 15 -30.81 1.05 -7.89
CA ALA A 15 -31.72 1.80 -7.02
C ALA A 15 -32.48 0.83 -6.10
N VAL A 16 -31.85 -0.28 -5.78
CA VAL A 16 -32.47 -1.39 -5.05
C VAL A 16 -32.42 -1.09 -3.57
N VAL A 17 -33.57 -1.15 -2.90
CA VAL A 17 -33.62 -1.20 -1.44
C VAL A 17 -32.93 -2.48 -0.98
N TYR A 18 -31.83 -2.35 -0.24
CA TYR A 18 -31.03 -3.48 0.18
C TYR A 18 -31.80 -4.33 1.19
N GLN A 19 -31.76 -5.64 0.96
CA GLN A 19 -32.26 -6.65 1.89
C GLN A 19 -31.15 -7.67 2.12
N PRO A 20 -30.93 -8.14 3.37
CA PRO A 20 -29.90 -9.14 3.66
C PRO A 20 -30.11 -10.47 2.91
N SER A 21 -31.36 -10.77 2.53
CA SER A 21 -31.72 -11.98 1.79
C SER A 21 -32.88 -11.71 0.82
N GLY A 22 -33.17 -12.67 -0.05
CA GLY A 22 -34.30 -12.59 -0.99
C GLY A 22 -33.94 -12.13 -2.41
N PRO A 23 -34.93 -11.76 -3.23
CA PRO A 23 -34.72 -11.45 -4.65
C PRO A 23 -33.83 -10.23 -4.88
N ALA A 24 -33.96 -9.17 -4.08
CA ALA A 24 -33.13 -7.98 -4.17
C ALA A 24 -31.66 -8.29 -3.94
N ARG A 25 -31.35 -9.10 -2.90
CA ARG A 25 -30.00 -9.58 -2.62
C ARG A 25 -29.41 -10.38 -3.79
N ARG A 26 -30.20 -11.32 -4.34
CA ARG A 26 -29.77 -12.14 -5.49
C ARG A 26 -29.49 -11.31 -6.72
N ALA A 27 -30.32 -10.31 -7.02
CA ALA A 27 -30.10 -9.42 -8.16
C ALA A 27 -28.78 -8.64 -8.05
N LEU A 28 -28.43 -8.16 -6.85
CA LEU A 28 -27.15 -7.50 -6.61
C LEU A 28 -25.96 -8.46 -6.74
N GLU A 29 -26.08 -9.70 -6.24
CA GLU A 29 -25.04 -10.73 -6.43
C GLU A 29 -24.87 -11.11 -7.91
N ASP A 30 -25.96 -11.24 -8.67
CA ASP A 30 -25.90 -11.51 -10.11
C ASP A 30 -25.19 -10.36 -10.86
N GLN A 31 -25.41 -9.11 -10.44
CA GLN A 31 -24.72 -7.94 -10.98
C GLN A 31 -23.23 -7.96 -10.64
N LEU A 32 -22.87 -8.26 -9.38
CA LEU A 32 -21.48 -8.41 -8.93
C LEU A 32 -20.76 -9.49 -9.72
N ALA A 33 -21.38 -10.66 -9.92
CA ALA A 33 -20.82 -11.77 -10.67
C ALA A 33 -20.56 -11.40 -12.14
N ARG A 34 -21.48 -10.69 -12.79
CA ARG A 34 -21.32 -10.21 -14.17
C ARG A 34 -20.18 -9.20 -14.29
N LEU A 35 -20.12 -8.22 -13.39
CA LEU A 35 -19.06 -7.21 -13.38
C LEU A 35 -17.69 -7.84 -13.10
N GLN A 36 -17.64 -8.79 -12.17
CA GLN A 36 -16.41 -9.56 -11.91
C GLN A 36 -15.93 -10.30 -13.15
N ALA A 37 -16.81 -10.99 -13.87
CA ALA A 37 -16.43 -11.67 -15.11
C ALA A 37 -15.84 -10.70 -16.15
N GLN A 38 -16.43 -9.51 -16.30
CA GLN A 38 -15.91 -8.47 -17.20
C GLN A 38 -14.53 -7.95 -16.79
N VAL A 39 -14.33 -7.67 -15.50
CA VAL A 39 -13.06 -7.18 -14.96
C VAL A 39 -11.96 -8.23 -15.10
N VAL A 40 -12.26 -9.49 -14.78
CA VAL A 40 -11.31 -10.60 -14.90
C VAL A 40 -10.93 -10.84 -16.36
N ASP A 41 -11.89 -10.88 -17.29
CA ASP A 41 -11.62 -11.02 -18.72
C ASP A 41 -10.76 -9.86 -19.27
N SER A 42 -10.98 -8.63 -18.81
CA SER A 42 -10.15 -7.48 -19.16
C SER A 42 -8.71 -7.61 -18.67
N LEU A 43 -8.49 -8.15 -17.47
CA LEU A 43 -7.16 -8.40 -16.93
C LEU A 43 -6.46 -9.59 -17.61
N HIS A 44 -7.21 -10.65 -17.97
CA HIS A 44 -6.69 -11.76 -18.78
C HIS A 44 -6.20 -11.29 -20.15
N LYS A 45 -6.97 -10.42 -20.83
CA LYS A 45 -6.58 -9.80 -22.10
C LYS A 45 -5.30 -8.96 -21.99
N GLN A 46 -4.97 -8.49 -20.79
CA GLN A 46 -3.73 -7.77 -20.48
C GLN A 46 -2.58 -8.69 -20.05
N GLY A 47 -2.78 -10.01 -20.03
CA GLY A 47 -1.75 -11.02 -19.76
C GLY A 47 -1.60 -11.40 -18.28
N PHE A 48 -2.53 -11.03 -17.41
CA PHE A 48 -2.52 -11.48 -16.02
C PHE A 48 -3.13 -12.88 -15.89
N GLU A 49 -2.53 -13.72 -15.05
CA GLU A 49 -3.06 -15.04 -14.71
C GLU A 49 -3.95 -14.92 -13.46
N ASP A 50 -4.92 -15.83 -13.26
CA ASP A 50 -5.85 -15.82 -12.11
C ASP A 50 -5.14 -15.57 -10.77
N ARG A 51 -4.05 -16.31 -10.50
CA ARG A 51 -3.26 -16.18 -9.26
C ARG A 51 -2.65 -14.79 -9.01
N ARG A 52 -2.56 -13.96 -10.06
CA ARG A 52 -2.03 -12.59 -10.01
C ARG A 52 -3.14 -11.53 -10.08
N ILE A 53 -4.39 -11.94 -10.16
CA ILE A 53 -5.53 -11.04 -10.11
C ILE A 53 -6.09 -11.07 -8.69
N VAL A 54 -6.41 -9.91 -8.14
CA VAL A 54 -7.22 -9.78 -6.92
C VAL A 54 -8.49 -9.06 -7.31
N VAL A 55 -9.64 -9.64 -7.01
CA VAL A 55 -10.95 -9.02 -7.26
C VAL A 55 -11.51 -8.50 -5.95
N GLU A 56 -12.16 -7.34 -5.96
CA GLU A 56 -12.84 -6.76 -4.80
C GLU A 56 -14.24 -6.30 -5.21
N ARG A 57 -15.24 -6.68 -4.43
CA ARG A 57 -16.67 -6.41 -4.64
C ARG A 57 -17.15 -5.32 -3.69
N PHE A 58 -17.89 -4.35 -4.22
CA PHE A 58 -18.40 -3.21 -3.47
C PHE A 58 -19.87 -2.99 -3.76
N LEU A 59 -20.61 -2.60 -2.72
CA LEU A 59 -21.90 -1.94 -2.86
C LEU A 59 -21.77 -0.50 -2.37
N ASN A 60 -22.15 0.47 -3.21
CA ASN A 60 -22.31 1.85 -2.77
C ASN A 60 -23.71 2.00 -2.19
N MET A 61 -23.77 2.26 -0.89
CA MET A 61 -25.00 2.22 -0.11
C MET A 61 -25.22 3.55 0.61
N ARG A 62 -26.48 3.94 0.75
CA ARG A 62 -26.88 5.11 1.53
C ARG A 62 -28.21 4.89 2.22
N TYR A 63 -28.50 5.70 3.23
CA TYR A 63 -29.87 5.77 3.73
C TYR A 63 -30.77 6.47 2.71
N ASP A 64 -32.00 5.99 2.57
CA ASP A 64 -33.01 6.62 1.73
C ASP A 64 -33.29 8.05 2.20
N GLY A 65 -33.43 8.98 1.25
CA GLY A 65 -33.56 10.41 1.52
C GLY A 65 -32.27 11.12 1.98
N THR A 66 -31.11 10.46 1.96
CA THR A 66 -29.81 11.11 2.18
C THR A 66 -29.03 11.25 0.88
N ASP A 67 -28.09 12.21 0.82
CA ASP A 67 -27.23 12.47 -0.35
C ASP A 67 -25.84 11.80 -0.24
N THR A 68 -25.55 11.13 0.87
CA THR A 68 -24.22 10.59 1.13
C THR A 68 -24.21 9.06 1.05
N ALA A 69 -23.56 8.55 0.02
CA ALA A 69 -23.27 7.13 -0.15
C ALA A 69 -21.91 6.75 0.43
N LEU A 70 -21.85 5.54 0.99
CA LEU A 70 -20.64 4.90 1.47
C LEU A 70 -20.37 3.65 0.65
N MET A 71 -19.12 3.49 0.25
CA MET A 71 -18.64 2.32 -0.47
C MET A 71 -18.33 1.21 0.52
N VAL A 72 -19.11 0.12 0.45
CA VAL A 72 -19.02 -1.02 1.37
C VAL A 72 -18.34 -2.17 0.66
N LEU A 73 -17.08 -2.43 1.05
CA LEU A 73 -16.30 -3.57 0.59
C LEU A 73 -16.76 -4.85 1.28
N ASP A 74 -16.93 -5.92 0.50
CA ASP A 74 -16.90 -7.28 1.01
C ASP A 74 -15.43 -7.75 1.10
N PRO A 75 -14.82 -7.83 2.30
CA PRO A 75 -13.43 -8.21 2.44
C PRO A 75 -13.17 -9.67 2.05
N SER A 76 -14.18 -10.54 2.07
CA SER A 76 -14.04 -11.95 1.64
C SER A 76 -13.91 -12.08 0.12
N SER A 77 -14.28 -11.04 -0.61
CA SER A 77 -14.17 -11.01 -2.07
C SER A 77 -12.73 -10.78 -2.55
N ALA A 78 -11.87 -10.18 -1.72
CA ALA A 78 -10.49 -9.78 -2.00
C ALA A 78 -9.53 -10.96 -2.24
N ARG A 79 -9.73 -11.69 -3.35
CA ARG A 79 -8.98 -12.93 -3.65
C ARG A 79 -8.85 -13.19 -5.15
N PRO A 80 -7.96 -14.12 -5.55
CA PRO A 80 -7.90 -14.62 -6.91
C PRO A 80 -9.22 -15.22 -7.40
N PRO A 81 -9.61 -14.96 -8.66
CA PRO A 81 -10.70 -15.71 -9.28
C PRO A 81 -10.35 -17.21 -9.27
N ASN A 82 -11.38 -18.06 -9.15
CA ASN A 82 -11.24 -19.52 -9.19
C ASN A 82 -10.28 -20.13 -8.14
N SER A 83 -10.08 -19.47 -6.99
CA SER A 83 -9.17 -19.91 -5.92
C SER A 83 -9.53 -21.24 -5.23
N GLY A 84 -10.45 -22.05 -5.78
CA GLY A 84 -10.87 -23.35 -5.25
C GLY A 84 -11.67 -23.29 -3.95
N GLN A 85 -11.70 -22.13 -3.30
CA GLN A 85 -12.66 -21.74 -2.27
C GLN A 85 -13.92 -21.31 -3.02
N GLY A 86 -15.09 -21.89 -2.73
CA GLY A 86 -16.35 -21.75 -3.49
C GLY A 86 -16.87 -20.31 -3.67
N GLU A 87 -18.17 -20.13 -3.88
CA GLU A 87 -18.77 -18.79 -3.83
C GLU A 87 -18.34 -18.06 -2.54
N PRO A 88 -18.03 -16.74 -2.58
CA PRO A 88 -17.62 -16.02 -1.40
C PRO A 88 -18.64 -16.22 -0.27
N ASP A 89 -18.14 -16.37 0.95
CA ASP A 89 -18.98 -16.54 2.13
C ASP A 89 -20.04 -15.42 2.18
N TYR A 90 -21.19 -15.73 2.78
CA TYR A 90 -22.22 -14.73 2.96
C TYR A 90 -21.66 -13.50 3.68
N PHE A 91 -21.68 -12.35 3.01
CA PHE A 91 -21.32 -11.05 3.59
C PHE A 91 -22.55 -10.18 3.84
N ASP A 92 -22.66 -9.64 5.06
CA ASP A 92 -23.73 -8.73 5.46
C ASP A 92 -23.33 -7.26 5.18
N TYR A 93 -23.60 -6.80 3.96
CA TYR A 93 -23.35 -5.42 3.56
C TYR A 93 -24.11 -4.39 4.41
N LEU A 94 -25.28 -4.73 4.98
CA LEU A 94 -26.05 -3.79 5.79
C LEU A 94 -25.38 -3.55 7.14
N ALA A 95 -24.87 -4.60 7.78
CA ALA A 95 -24.11 -4.47 9.02
C ALA A 95 -22.83 -3.65 8.80
N ALA A 96 -22.09 -3.95 7.72
CA ALA A 96 -20.88 -3.22 7.36
C ALA A 96 -21.16 -1.75 7.02
N PHE A 97 -22.22 -1.46 6.26
CA PHE A 97 -22.68 -0.10 5.99
C PHE A 97 -22.97 0.67 7.28
N LYS A 98 -23.75 0.10 8.20
CA LYS A 98 -24.09 0.75 9.48
C LYS A 98 -22.87 1.02 10.34
N ALA A 99 -21.90 0.10 10.36
CA ALA A 99 -20.64 0.27 11.06
C ALA A 99 -19.83 1.43 10.47
N ALA A 100 -19.65 1.44 9.13
CA ALA A 100 -18.94 2.51 8.41
C ALA A 100 -19.63 3.87 8.59
N TYR A 101 -20.97 3.91 8.50
CA TYR A 101 -21.76 5.13 8.69
C TYR A 101 -21.61 5.69 10.11
N ARG A 102 -21.66 4.83 11.13
CA ARG A 102 -21.43 5.24 12.52
C ARG A 102 -20.00 5.73 12.74
N GLN A 103 -19.01 5.10 12.13
CA GLN A 103 -17.62 5.54 12.21
C GLN A 103 -17.44 6.93 11.58
N GLN A 104 -18.06 7.16 10.42
CA GLN A 104 -17.94 8.41 9.67
C GLN A 104 -18.71 9.57 10.31
N PHE A 105 -19.91 9.32 10.85
CA PHE A 105 -20.84 10.38 11.27
C PHE A 105 -21.20 10.35 12.77
N GLY A 106 -20.83 9.30 13.50
CA GLY A 106 -21.09 9.16 14.95
C GLY A 106 -22.48 8.64 15.32
N PHE A 107 -23.38 8.42 14.35
CA PHE A 107 -24.75 7.94 14.58
C PHE A 107 -25.22 6.99 13.48
N ILE A 108 -26.40 6.39 13.66
CA ILE A 108 -27.14 5.65 12.62
C ILE A 108 -28.57 6.18 12.56
N LEU A 109 -29.19 6.14 11.38
CA LEU A 109 -30.60 6.53 11.22
C LEU A 109 -31.54 5.44 11.78
N ALA A 110 -32.79 5.84 12.04
CA ALA A 110 -33.80 4.97 12.62
C ALA A 110 -33.98 3.69 11.77
N PRO A 111 -34.30 2.53 12.38
CA PRO A 111 -34.47 1.27 11.65
C PRO A 111 -35.54 1.30 10.55
N SER A 112 -36.47 2.26 10.61
CA SER A 112 -37.50 2.49 9.59
C SER A 112 -36.98 3.15 8.31
N VAL A 113 -35.80 3.79 8.35
CA VAL A 113 -35.18 4.40 7.17
C VAL A 113 -34.46 3.30 6.39
N ALA A 114 -34.93 3.06 5.17
CA ALA A 114 -34.37 2.04 4.29
C ALA A 114 -32.93 2.38 3.90
N VAL A 115 -32.15 1.36 3.55
CA VAL A 115 -30.83 1.53 2.95
C VAL A 115 -30.95 1.13 1.48
N VAL A 116 -30.50 1.99 0.59
CA VAL A 116 -30.56 1.83 -0.87
C VAL A 116 -29.14 1.62 -1.39
N CYS A 117 -29.01 0.72 -2.36
CA CYS A 117 -27.79 0.55 -3.14
C CYS A 117 -27.89 1.41 -4.41
N ASP A 118 -27.03 2.42 -4.52
CA ASP A 118 -27.00 3.35 -5.65
C ASP A 118 -26.20 2.78 -6.83
N ASP A 119 -25.17 1.97 -6.56
CA ASP A 119 -24.47 1.22 -7.60
C ASP A 119 -23.71 0.02 -7.05
N VAL A 120 -23.45 -0.90 -7.97
CA VAL A 120 -22.66 -2.11 -7.76
C VAL A 120 -21.33 -1.94 -8.48
N ARG A 121 -20.23 -2.19 -7.79
CA ARG A 121 -18.87 -1.97 -8.31
C ARG A 121 -17.99 -3.18 -8.05
N VAL A 122 -17.15 -3.51 -9.03
CA VAL A 122 -16.08 -4.50 -8.91
C VAL A 122 -14.77 -3.88 -9.36
N ARG A 123 -13.73 -4.05 -8.55
CA ARG A 123 -12.35 -3.67 -8.85
C ARG A 123 -11.50 -4.93 -9.01
N GLY A 124 -10.67 -4.96 -10.03
CA GLY A 124 -9.67 -6.01 -10.24
C GLY A 124 -8.29 -5.39 -10.31
N SER A 125 -7.35 -6.00 -9.60
CA SER A 125 -5.95 -5.57 -9.56
C SER A 125 -5.05 -6.70 -10.05
N GLY A 126 -4.40 -6.50 -11.20
CA GLY A 126 -3.35 -7.36 -11.72
C GLY A 126 -2.01 -7.01 -11.08
N LYS A 127 -1.49 -7.92 -10.25
CA LYS A 127 -0.21 -7.78 -9.55
C LYS A 127 0.97 -7.94 -10.51
N SER A 128 1.82 -6.90 -10.61
CA SER A 128 3.08 -6.97 -11.34
C SER A 128 4.10 -7.86 -10.60
N SER A 129 4.91 -8.60 -11.35
CA SER A 129 5.74 -9.71 -10.85
C SER A 129 7.04 -9.29 -10.14
N GLU A 130 7.09 -8.15 -9.47
CA GLU A 130 8.19 -7.89 -8.54
C GLU A 130 7.79 -8.51 -7.22
N ALA A 131 8.45 -9.63 -6.86
CA ALA A 131 8.36 -10.16 -5.52
C ALA A 131 8.63 -9.00 -4.58
N GLU A 132 7.69 -8.72 -3.66
CA GLU A 132 7.92 -7.78 -2.57
C GLU A 132 9.22 -8.26 -1.88
N GLY A 133 10.31 -7.54 -2.11
CA GLY A 133 11.57 -7.84 -1.47
C GLY A 133 11.39 -7.79 0.04
N GLU A 134 12.34 -8.35 0.79
CA GLU A 134 12.31 -8.23 2.25
C GLU A 134 12.19 -6.76 2.65
N SER A 135 11.18 -6.44 3.48
CA SER A 135 10.91 -5.06 3.88
C SER A 135 12.10 -4.46 4.63
N VAL A 136 12.25 -3.14 4.59
CA VAL A 136 13.29 -2.40 5.34
C VAL A 136 13.28 -2.79 6.81
N ALA A 137 12.09 -2.91 7.43
CA ALA A 137 11.95 -3.29 8.83
C ALA A 137 12.44 -4.72 9.11
N ALA A 138 12.13 -5.68 8.23
CA ALA A 138 12.60 -7.05 8.36
C ALA A 138 14.12 -7.14 8.20
N GLN A 139 14.70 -6.42 7.22
CA GLN A 139 16.14 -6.33 7.06
C GLN A 139 16.84 -5.72 8.29
N LEU A 140 16.32 -4.63 8.85
CA LEU A 140 16.85 -4.01 10.06
C LEU A 140 16.86 -4.94 11.26
N ALA A 141 15.85 -5.80 11.40
CA ALA A 141 15.77 -6.78 12.48
C ALA A 141 16.71 -7.98 12.27
N ARG A 142 16.96 -8.36 11.01
CA ARG A 142 17.77 -9.54 10.64
C ARG A 142 19.27 -9.24 10.58
N ILE A 143 19.64 -8.09 10.03
CA ILE A 143 21.04 -7.73 9.74
C ILE A 143 21.75 -7.36 11.04
N ARG A 144 22.96 -7.88 11.22
CA ARG A 144 23.87 -7.45 12.29
C ARG A 144 24.75 -6.33 11.75
N PHE A 145 24.74 -5.19 12.43
CA PHE A 145 25.49 -4.02 12.00
C PHE A 145 26.87 -3.95 12.64
N ALA A 146 27.87 -3.54 11.87
CA ALA A 146 29.24 -3.34 12.31
C ALA A 146 29.77 -1.98 11.83
N PRO A 147 30.51 -1.23 12.68
CA PRO A 147 31.05 0.06 12.28
C PRO A 147 31.94 -0.03 11.05
N PHE A 148 31.69 0.84 10.07
CA PHE A 148 32.52 0.98 8.89
C PHE A 148 33.87 1.60 9.27
N ALA A 149 34.96 0.95 8.88
CA ALA A 149 36.30 1.46 9.11
C ALA A 149 36.61 2.59 8.11
N LEU A 150 36.61 3.82 8.60
CA LEU A 150 36.97 4.98 7.78
C LEU A 150 38.42 4.87 7.27
N PRO A 151 38.69 5.23 6.00
CA PRO A 151 40.05 5.33 5.51
C PRO A 151 40.81 6.45 6.25
N PRO A 152 42.15 6.37 6.33
CA PRO A 152 42.97 7.42 6.93
C PRO A 152 42.70 8.78 6.29
N ALA A 153 42.68 9.84 7.11
CA ALA A 153 42.38 11.19 6.65
C ALA A 153 43.32 11.71 5.55
N ASP A 154 44.50 11.12 5.43
CA ASP A 154 45.58 11.59 4.56
C ASP A 154 45.53 10.98 3.14
N GLU A 155 44.63 10.02 2.89
CA GLU A 155 44.50 9.32 1.60
C GLU A 155 43.59 10.05 0.58
N GLY A 156 43.23 11.31 0.86
CA GLY A 156 42.26 12.08 0.06
C GLY A 156 40.81 11.69 0.35
N GLY A 157 39.85 12.49 -0.15
CA GLY A 157 38.42 12.23 0.09
C GLY A 157 37.87 12.85 1.38
N PHE A 158 38.40 13.99 1.81
CA PHE A 158 37.81 14.82 2.87
C PHE A 158 37.59 16.24 2.35
N ALA A 159 36.50 16.88 2.77
CA ALA A 159 36.17 18.27 2.44
C ALA A 159 35.83 19.07 3.70
N MET A 160 35.99 20.39 3.66
CA MET A 160 35.52 21.26 4.73
C MET A 160 34.01 21.50 4.56
N VAL A 161 33.22 21.02 5.51
CA VAL A 161 31.75 21.14 5.52
C VAL A 161 31.33 21.93 6.75
N PHE A 162 30.31 22.79 6.60
CA PHE A 162 29.80 23.61 7.69
C PHE A 162 28.47 23.04 8.22
N PHE A 163 28.45 22.66 9.50
CA PHE A 163 27.25 22.21 10.22
C PHE A 163 26.85 23.29 11.22
N GLU A 164 25.80 24.05 10.90
CA GLU A 164 25.43 25.28 11.62
C GLU A 164 25.02 25.05 13.08
N GLN A 165 24.40 23.91 13.39
CA GLN A 165 23.80 23.66 14.71
C GLN A 165 24.74 22.98 15.71
N THR A 166 25.79 22.28 15.25
CA THR A 166 26.56 21.34 16.09
C THR A 166 28.05 21.63 16.11
N MET A 167 28.71 21.80 14.95
CA MET A 167 30.18 21.74 14.86
C MET A 167 30.85 22.87 14.07
N GLY A 168 30.11 23.73 13.37
CA GLY A 168 30.70 24.74 12.49
C GLY A 168 31.45 24.10 11.31
N ARG A 169 32.56 24.71 10.87
CA ARG A 169 33.36 24.19 9.73
C ARG A 169 34.27 23.06 10.21
N VAL A 170 33.98 21.82 9.82
CA VAL A 170 34.73 20.62 10.17
C VAL A 170 35.21 19.88 8.91
N ARG A 171 36.32 19.16 9.04
CA ARG A 171 36.86 18.30 7.98
C ARG A 171 36.05 17.00 7.98
N THR A 172 35.32 16.74 6.91
CA THR A 172 34.32 15.66 6.81
C THR A 172 34.70 14.67 5.71
N PRO A 173 34.60 13.35 5.94
CA PRO A 173 34.85 12.34 4.92
C PRO A 173 33.82 12.41 3.79
N VAL A 174 34.28 12.27 2.56
CA VAL A 174 33.50 12.21 1.33
C VAL A 174 33.72 10.84 0.70
N LEU A 175 32.71 9.98 0.76
CA LEU A 175 32.81 8.55 0.46
C LEU A 175 31.82 8.19 -0.65
N ALA A 176 32.24 7.34 -1.59
CA ALA A 176 31.32 6.78 -2.58
C ALA A 176 30.40 5.74 -1.92
N LEU A 177 29.10 5.85 -2.15
CA LEU A 177 28.07 4.98 -1.57
C LEU A 177 28.31 3.50 -1.92
N GLU A 178 28.84 3.24 -3.11
CA GLU A 178 29.18 1.90 -3.62
C GLU A 178 30.25 1.16 -2.79
N LYS A 179 30.97 1.85 -1.89
CA LYS A 179 31.97 1.23 -1.02
C LYS A 179 31.37 0.48 0.17
N PHE A 180 30.14 0.80 0.55
CA PHE A 180 29.47 0.23 1.69
C PHE A 180 28.74 -1.05 1.32
N ARG A 181 28.60 -1.95 2.29
CA ARG A 181 27.91 -3.23 2.15
C ARG A 181 26.74 -3.32 3.12
N PRO A 182 25.72 -4.15 2.83
CA PRO A 182 24.67 -4.43 3.79
C PRO A 182 25.26 -4.90 5.13
N GLY A 183 24.85 -4.23 6.21
CA GLY A 183 25.40 -4.45 7.55
C GLY A 183 26.48 -3.46 7.99
N ASP A 184 26.94 -2.56 7.14
CA ASP A 184 27.78 -1.46 7.61
C ASP A 184 26.94 -0.43 8.40
N ILE A 185 27.56 0.21 9.40
CA ILE A 185 27.04 1.42 10.04
C ILE A 185 28.09 2.53 9.99
N LEU A 186 27.67 3.74 9.66
CA LEU A 186 28.52 4.93 9.60
C LEU A 186 27.90 6.04 10.45
N ASP A 187 28.63 6.48 11.46
CA ASP A 187 28.27 7.67 12.23
C ASP A 187 28.72 8.93 11.49
N GLY A 188 27.92 9.99 11.58
CA GLY A 188 28.27 11.30 11.03
C GLY A 188 29.34 12.03 11.85
N PRO A 189 29.85 13.17 11.34
CA PRO A 189 29.52 13.77 10.05
C PRO A 189 30.16 13.04 8.87
N ALA A 190 29.41 12.87 7.78
CA ALA A 190 29.92 12.29 6.53
C ALA A 190 29.17 12.80 5.31
N VAL A 191 29.79 12.74 4.13
CA VAL A 191 29.14 12.99 2.84
C VAL A 191 29.24 11.73 1.99
N LEU A 192 28.10 11.16 1.61
CA LEU A 192 28.02 9.99 0.75
C LEU A 192 27.65 10.43 -0.68
N LEU A 193 28.49 10.07 -1.63
CA LEU A 193 28.30 10.36 -3.05
C LEU A 193 27.73 9.12 -3.74
N ASP A 194 26.57 9.29 -4.37
CA ASP A 194 25.95 8.33 -5.28
C ASP A 194 25.98 8.90 -6.70
N GLN A 195 25.69 8.08 -7.71
CA GLN A 195 25.72 8.50 -9.12
C GLN A 195 24.71 9.60 -9.44
N THR A 196 23.61 9.67 -8.69
CA THR A 196 22.50 10.60 -8.95
C THR A 196 22.25 11.61 -7.82
N GLN A 197 22.86 11.41 -6.66
CA GLN A 197 22.56 12.18 -5.44
C GLN A 197 23.76 12.28 -4.51
N THR A 198 23.68 13.21 -3.56
CA THR A 198 24.65 13.37 -2.48
C THR A 198 23.91 13.38 -1.16
N VAL A 199 24.25 12.46 -0.27
CA VAL A 199 23.65 12.32 1.06
C VAL A 199 24.60 12.93 2.08
N VAL A 200 24.14 13.94 2.80
CA VAL A 200 24.89 14.55 3.90
C VAL A 200 24.38 13.94 5.21
N VAL A 201 25.29 13.34 5.97
CA VAL A 201 25.04 12.73 7.28
C VAL A 201 25.46 13.73 8.34
N ASP A 202 24.51 14.13 9.18
CA ASP A 202 24.74 15.09 10.27
C ASP A 202 25.59 14.47 11.40
N PRO A 203 26.38 15.25 12.16
CA PRO A 203 27.08 14.77 13.35
C PRO A 203 26.22 13.96 14.33
N ASP A 204 24.95 14.33 14.51
CA ASP A 204 24.03 13.65 15.42
C ASP A 204 23.17 12.60 14.69
N ALA A 205 23.71 12.00 13.62
CA ALA A 205 23.04 10.97 12.85
C ALA A 205 23.94 9.77 12.55
N SER A 206 23.32 8.61 12.36
CA SER A 206 23.99 7.37 11.94
C SER A 206 23.31 6.76 10.74
N VAL A 207 24.07 6.21 9.80
CA VAL A 207 23.58 5.55 8.59
C VAL A 207 23.79 4.06 8.68
N ARG A 208 22.71 3.29 8.49
CA ARG A 208 22.71 1.83 8.37
C ARG A 208 22.49 1.42 6.92
N PHE A 209 23.39 0.60 6.39
CA PHE A 209 23.37 0.17 4.99
C PHE A 209 22.63 -1.17 4.87
N LEU A 210 21.61 -1.22 4.00
CA LEU A 210 20.78 -2.40 3.70
C LEU A 210 20.99 -2.85 2.25
N ASP A 211 20.29 -3.89 1.81
CA ASP A 211 20.48 -4.48 0.48
C ASP A 211 20.17 -3.51 -0.68
N ALA A 212 19.15 -2.66 -0.51
CA ALA A 212 18.72 -1.68 -1.51
C ALA A 212 18.38 -0.31 -0.93
N HIS A 213 18.67 -0.08 0.35
CA HIS A 213 18.29 1.12 1.09
C HIS A 213 19.43 1.56 2.01
N VAL A 214 19.46 2.85 2.32
CA VAL A 214 20.19 3.39 3.47
C VAL A 214 19.18 3.95 4.45
N VAL A 215 19.34 3.64 5.73
CA VAL A 215 18.48 4.13 6.82
C VAL A 215 19.28 5.12 7.64
N ILE A 216 18.79 6.34 7.76
CA ILE A 216 19.41 7.39 8.56
C ILE A 216 18.61 7.53 9.84
N ASP A 217 19.26 7.26 10.97
CA ASP A 217 18.70 7.53 12.29
C ASP A 217 19.22 8.88 12.77
N LEU A 218 18.30 9.72 13.26
CA LEU A 218 18.59 11.02 13.86
C LEU A 218 18.52 10.87 15.38
N HIS A 219 19.50 11.42 16.10
CA HIS A 219 19.61 11.36 17.56
C HIS A 219 19.28 12.68 18.25
#